data_AF-A0A4Y2GHJ3-F1
#
_entry.id   AF-A0A4Y2GHJ3-F1
#
_cell.length_a   1.000
_cell.length_b   1.000
_cell.length_c   1.000
_cell.angle_alpha   90.00
_cell.angle_beta   90.00
_cell.angle_gamma   90.00
#
_symmetry.space_group_name_H-M   'P 1'
#
loop_
_entity.id
_entity.type
_entity.pdbx_description
1 polymer ?
#
loop_
_entity_poly.entity_id
_entity_poly.type
_entity_poly.pdbx_seq_one_letter_code
_entity_poly.pdbx_strand_id
1 'polypeptide(L)'
;MTESDEDEDYSLLLAQTDKNEIQGILKTLNAKLEDLNTCNDLILKHGFALQQSLSEIENLETVPDAVTKIQNVNEKATLFRMTSNAVINACRDYLQLAQTQGLKWMKMIQHEHEQRLHLEEMVEQLAKQHSLLERAAKGASAISPGIHSDGDEFYDTEEETGSDFVLTIPPKGQVQSVCVTNQCEDNESDSECKASSASESPTHSTNAEKDNKSLVPVKNRRLTVPEKPNYSLNLWSIMKNCIGKELTKIPMPVNFSEPLSTLQRLTEEYEYSDLLDKAAQCSDSCEQMAYVAAYTVSAYATTSNRTGKPFNPLLGETYECDRTDDYGWRCLSEQVSHHPPMLAQHCEGRGWICWQEFTMSSKFRGKYLQIIPLGIAHLLFPASGNHYTWRKVTTFVHNIIVGKLWVDHSGEMEIVNHHTEDKCHLRFIPYSYFSWEVPRQVTGVVTDHEGNAKFVLQGTWDNKMESARVLNSHGSVKGKPLLETSTPKTIWRRQFPGPEYEKMYNFTVLACQLNEPEEGVAPTDSRVRPDQRLMEDGAWDEANRIKVQLEEKQRQVHRKKEEAEEAATEELPYQGYEPIWFAKETDEITGNPVHKFKGEYWKCKENQDWSRCPDIYL
;
A
#
# COMPACT_ATOMS: atom_id res chain seq x y z
N MET A 1 16.21 -37.01 -20.03
CA MET A 1 15.45 -35.74 -20.08
C MET A 1 14.35 -35.93 -21.12
N THR A 2 13.18 -36.40 -20.69
CA THR A 2 11.88 -36.40 -21.40
C THR A 2 10.92 -37.26 -20.56
N GLU A 3 10.62 -36.87 -19.33
CA GLU A 3 9.65 -37.58 -18.48
C GLU A 3 9.08 -36.71 -17.34
N SER A 4 9.19 -35.37 -17.40
CA SER A 4 8.70 -34.47 -16.33
C SER A 4 7.48 -33.62 -16.70
N ASP A 5 7.18 -33.46 -18.00
CA ASP A 5 6.19 -32.47 -18.44
C ASP A 5 4.79 -33.08 -18.64
N GLU A 6 4.67 -34.42 -18.72
CA GLU A 6 3.36 -35.09 -18.83
C GLU A 6 2.70 -35.34 -17.45
N ASP A 7 3.49 -35.43 -16.37
CA ASP A 7 2.97 -35.72 -15.02
C ASP A 7 2.37 -34.49 -14.32
N GLU A 8 2.87 -33.27 -14.60
CA GLU A 8 2.28 -32.03 -14.06
C GLU A 8 0.91 -31.72 -14.67
N ASP A 9 0.74 -31.98 -15.98
CA ASP A 9 -0.54 -31.79 -16.67
C ASP A 9 -1.57 -32.86 -16.25
N TYR A 10 -1.14 -34.09 -15.98
CA TYR A 10 -1.98 -35.14 -15.41
C TYR A 10 -2.45 -34.83 -13.98
N SER A 11 -1.57 -34.25 -13.15
CA SER A 11 -1.88 -33.87 -11.76
C SER A 11 -2.88 -32.70 -11.69
N LEU A 12 -2.73 -31.70 -12.56
CA LEU A 12 -3.67 -30.58 -12.70
C LEU A 12 -5.04 -31.00 -13.24
N LEU A 13 -5.07 -31.95 -14.18
CA LEU A 13 -6.31 -32.54 -14.69
C LEU A 13 -7.04 -33.39 -13.64
N LEU A 14 -6.33 -34.18 -12.83
CA LEU A 14 -6.90 -34.95 -11.72
C LEU A 14 -7.51 -34.02 -10.64
N ALA A 15 -6.79 -32.97 -10.24
CA ALA A 15 -7.26 -32.00 -9.25
C ALA A 15 -8.49 -31.18 -9.70
N GLN A 16 -8.62 -30.87 -11.00
CA GLN A 16 -9.82 -30.23 -11.55
C GLN A 16 -11.01 -31.19 -11.68
N THR A 17 -10.76 -32.47 -11.92
CA THR A 17 -11.79 -33.50 -12.03
C THR A 17 -12.43 -33.77 -10.65
N ASP A 18 -11.63 -33.83 -9.59
CA ASP A 18 -12.10 -34.04 -8.21
C ASP A 18 -12.98 -32.89 -7.68
N LYS A 19 -12.66 -31.63 -8.03
CA LYS A 19 -13.42 -30.47 -7.54
C LYS A 19 -14.84 -30.42 -8.12
N ASN A 20 -15.01 -30.80 -9.38
CA ASN A 20 -16.31 -30.87 -10.03
C ASN A 20 -17.15 -32.05 -9.51
N GLU A 21 -16.51 -33.19 -9.22
CA GLU A 21 -17.17 -34.36 -8.62
C GLU A 21 -17.67 -34.05 -7.20
N ILE A 22 -16.84 -33.40 -6.37
CA ILE A 22 -17.21 -32.96 -5.01
C ILE A 22 -18.40 -31.98 -5.05
N GLN A 23 -18.39 -31.00 -5.96
CA GLN A 23 -19.50 -30.07 -6.12
C GLN A 23 -20.79 -30.76 -6.58
N GLY A 24 -20.70 -31.75 -7.46
CA GLY A 24 -21.85 -32.56 -7.88
C GLY A 24 -22.44 -33.38 -6.72
N ILE A 25 -21.58 -33.97 -5.90
CA ILE A 25 -21.98 -34.75 -4.71
C ILE A 25 -22.64 -33.84 -3.66
N LEU A 26 -22.09 -32.65 -3.40
CA LEU A 26 -22.66 -31.67 -2.47
C LEU A 26 -24.05 -31.20 -2.90
N LYS A 27 -24.24 -30.94 -4.21
CA LYS A 27 -25.58 -30.62 -4.75
C LYS A 27 -26.59 -31.75 -4.52
N THR A 28 -26.16 -33.00 -4.69
CA THR A 28 -27.02 -34.18 -4.51
C THR A 28 -27.40 -34.39 -3.03
N LEU A 29 -26.44 -34.22 -2.12
CA LEU A 29 -26.69 -34.26 -0.68
C LEU A 29 -27.64 -33.15 -0.23
N ASN A 30 -27.46 -31.93 -0.75
CA ASN A 30 -28.34 -30.82 -0.40
C ASN A 30 -29.77 -31.04 -0.89
N ALA A 31 -29.95 -31.54 -2.12
CA ALA A 31 -31.28 -31.90 -2.63
C ALA A 31 -31.96 -32.98 -1.76
N LYS A 32 -31.22 -33.99 -1.30
CA LYS A 32 -31.77 -35.03 -0.41
C LYS A 32 -32.07 -34.53 1.00
N LEU A 33 -31.35 -33.51 1.47
CA LEU A 33 -31.65 -32.83 2.73
C LEU A 33 -32.93 -32.00 2.61
N GLU A 34 -33.16 -31.33 1.48
CA GLU A 34 -34.40 -30.61 1.18
C GLU A 34 -35.61 -31.55 1.09
N ASP A 35 -35.46 -32.72 0.44
CA ASP A 35 -36.49 -33.77 0.42
C ASP A 35 -36.87 -34.20 1.86
N LEU A 36 -35.86 -34.39 2.72
CA LEU A 36 -36.07 -34.79 4.10
C LEU A 36 -36.76 -33.70 4.93
N ASN A 37 -36.36 -32.44 4.77
CA ASN A 37 -37.01 -31.30 5.43
C ASN A 37 -38.48 -31.18 5.01
N THR A 38 -38.76 -31.36 3.72
CA THR A 38 -40.13 -31.35 3.19
C THR A 38 -40.98 -32.47 3.81
N CYS A 39 -40.42 -33.68 3.91
CA CYS A 39 -41.10 -34.81 4.56
C CYS A 39 -41.32 -34.56 6.05
N ASN A 40 -40.36 -33.93 6.74
CA ASN A 40 -40.46 -33.55 8.15
C ASN A 40 -41.57 -32.51 8.41
N ASP A 41 -41.73 -31.53 7.53
CA ASP A 41 -42.83 -30.57 7.64
C ASP A 41 -44.20 -31.22 7.42
N LEU A 42 -44.29 -32.17 6.49
CA LEU A 42 -45.52 -32.90 6.20
C LEU A 42 -45.93 -33.83 7.34
N ILE A 43 -44.99 -34.53 7.98
CA ILE A 43 -45.31 -35.41 9.13
C ILE A 43 -45.79 -34.60 10.34
N LEU A 44 -45.24 -33.39 10.57
CA LEU A 44 -45.71 -32.49 11.62
C LEU A 44 -47.15 -32.03 11.34
N LYS A 45 -47.44 -31.60 10.10
CA LYS A 45 -48.80 -31.16 9.69
C LYS A 45 -49.82 -32.29 9.78
N HIS A 46 -49.50 -33.47 9.24
CA HIS A 46 -50.41 -34.62 9.29
C HIS A 46 -50.57 -35.19 10.69
N GLY A 47 -49.50 -35.17 11.50
CA GLY A 47 -49.55 -35.57 12.90
C GLY A 47 -50.47 -34.67 13.71
N PHE A 48 -50.37 -33.35 13.54
CA PHE A 48 -51.26 -32.38 14.17
C PHE A 48 -52.73 -32.58 13.74
N ALA A 49 -52.98 -32.74 12.43
CA ALA A 49 -54.35 -32.96 11.91
C ALA A 49 -54.97 -34.27 12.42
N LEU A 50 -54.18 -35.33 12.56
CA LEU A 50 -54.61 -36.60 13.15
C LEU A 50 -54.93 -36.41 14.65
N GLN A 51 -54.06 -35.73 15.39
CA GLN A 51 -54.26 -35.45 16.81
C GLN A 51 -55.54 -34.64 17.06
N GLN A 52 -55.79 -33.61 16.24
CA GLN A 52 -57.02 -32.82 16.31
C GLN A 52 -58.27 -33.70 16.05
N SER A 53 -58.23 -34.54 15.02
CA SER A 53 -59.35 -35.41 14.66
C SER A 53 -59.62 -36.48 15.74
N LEU A 54 -58.58 -36.95 16.45
CA LEU A 54 -58.71 -37.85 17.59
C LEU A 54 -59.35 -37.14 18.79
N SER A 55 -58.94 -35.92 19.12
CA SER A 55 -59.56 -35.11 20.19
C SER A 55 -61.03 -34.77 19.90
N GLU A 56 -61.42 -34.64 18.63
CA GLU A 56 -62.82 -34.44 18.23
C GLU A 56 -63.71 -35.68 18.43
N ILE A 57 -63.13 -36.88 18.44
CA ILE A 57 -63.80 -38.14 18.79
C ILE A 57 -63.94 -38.28 20.31
N GLU A 58 -62.93 -37.88 21.08
CA GLU A 58 -62.96 -37.95 22.55
C GLU A 58 -64.10 -37.10 23.17
N ASN A 59 -64.57 -36.08 22.45
CA ASN A 59 -65.65 -35.18 22.86
C ASN A 59 -67.01 -35.48 22.18
N LEU A 60 -67.30 -36.76 21.86
CA LEU A 60 -68.56 -37.17 21.21
C LEU A 60 -69.75 -37.23 22.18
N GLU A 61 -70.80 -36.44 21.92
CA GLU A 61 -72.04 -36.42 22.72
C GLU A 61 -73.22 -37.21 22.09
N THR A 62 -73.20 -37.54 20.79
CA THR A 62 -74.28 -38.29 20.11
C THR A 62 -73.78 -39.37 19.14
N VAL A 63 -74.54 -40.47 19.03
CA VAL A 63 -74.22 -41.67 18.23
C VAL A 63 -74.23 -41.45 16.69
N PRO A 64 -75.10 -40.60 16.10
CA PRO A 64 -75.13 -40.39 14.64
C PRO A 64 -73.86 -39.73 14.05
N ASP A 65 -73.20 -38.85 14.80
CA ASP A 65 -71.99 -38.13 14.37
C ASP A 65 -70.71 -38.98 14.48
N ALA A 66 -70.77 -40.12 15.19
CA ALA A 66 -69.61 -40.96 15.45
C ALA A 66 -69.05 -41.60 14.17
N VAL A 67 -69.93 -42.03 13.24
CA VAL A 67 -69.51 -42.72 12.02
C VAL A 67 -68.70 -41.80 11.11
N THR A 68 -69.13 -40.55 10.93
CA THR A 68 -68.44 -39.57 10.08
C THR A 68 -67.11 -39.13 10.69
N LYS A 69 -67.05 -38.93 12.01
CA LYS A 69 -65.79 -38.59 12.69
C LYS A 69 -64.78 -39.73 12.67
N ILE A 70 -65.22 -40.99 12.81
CA ILE A 70 -64.37 -42.18 12.67
C ILE A 70 -63.81 -42.28 11.25
N GLN A 71 -64.61 -42.00 10.22
CA GLN A 71 -64.14 -41.95 8.83
C GLN A 71 -63.05 -40.89 8.63
N ASN A 72 -63.26 -39.68 9.16
CA ASN A 72 -62.27 -38.59 9.09
C ASN A 72 -60.95 -38.98 9.78
N VAL A 73 -61.00 -39.58 10.97
CA VAL A 73 -59.78 -40.09 11.66
C VAL A 73 -59.08 -41.15 10.81
N ASN A 74 -59.81 -42.06 10.17
CA ASN A 74 -59.20 -43.09 9.33
C ASN A 74 -58.50 -42.50 8.10
N GLU A 75 -59.07 -41.45 7.50
CA GLU A 75 -58.44 -40.69 6.40
C GLU A 75 -57.15 -39.99 6.88
N LYS A 76 -57.20 -39.27 8.01
CA LYS A 76 -56.02 -38.59 8.57
C LYS A 76 -54.94 -39.57 9.04
N ALA A 77 -55.33 -40.71 9.59
CA ALA A 77 -54.41 -41.79 9.98
C ALA A 77 -53.72 -42.40 8.76
N THR A 78 -54.44 -42.55 7.65
CA THR A 78 -53.88 -43.01 6.38
C THR A 78 -52.86 -42.02 5.82
N LEU A 79 -53.19 -40.72 5.82
CA LEU A 79 -52.28 -39.64 5.40
C LEU A 79 -51.03 -39.58 6.27
N PHE A 80 -51.17 -39.66 7.59
CA PHE A 80 -50.05 -39.69 8.52
C PHE A 80 -49.16 -40.92 8.29
N ARG A 81 -49.75 -42.11 8.09
CA ARG A 81 -49.00 -43.34 7.78
C ARG A 81 -48.22 -43.22 6.47
N MET A 82 -48.81 -42.62 5.43
CA MET A 82 -48.13 -42.39 4.15
C MET A 82 -46.93 -41.44 4.32
N THR A 83 -47.11 -40.32 5.04
CA THR A 83 -46.00 -39.38 5.28
C THR A 83 -44.93 -39.93 6.20
N SER A 84 -45.28 -40.71 7.22
CA SER A 84 -44.30 -41.38 8.09
C SER A 84 -43.44 -42.37 7.31
N ASN A 85 -44.04 -43.14 6.40
CA ASN A 85 -43.28 -44.01 5.50
C ASN A 85 -42.39 -43.20 4.54
N ALA A 86 -42.86 -42.07 4.03
CA ALA A 86 -42.06 -41.18 3.18
C ALA A 86 -40.83 -40.61 3.93
N VAL A 87 -41.00 -40.14 5.17
CA VAL A 87 -39.90 -39.67 6.03
C VAL A 87 -38.89 -40.78 6.29
N ILE A 88 -39.35 -41.98 6.64
CA ILE A 88 -38.46 -43.13 6.91
C ILE A 88 -37.62 -43.47 5.67
N ASN A 89 -38.22 -43.43 4.48
CA ASN A 89 -37.51 -43.67 3.23
C ASN A 89 -36.53 -42.53 2.90
N ALA A 90 -36.93 -41.27 3.06
CA ALA A 90 -36.04 -40.11 2.85
C ALA A 90 -34.84 -40.13 3.81
N CYS A 91 -35.05 -40.46 5.08
CA CYS A 91 -33.99 -40.65 6.07
C CYS A 91 -33.02 -41.77 5.65
N ARG A 92 -33.56 -42.90 5.16
CA ARG A 92 -32.75 -44.04 4.71
C ARG A 92 -31.89 -43.66 3.51
N ASP A 93 -32.47 -42.98 2.52
CA ASP A 93 -31.77 -42.55 1.31
C ASP A 93 -30.67 -41.53 1.62
N TYR A 94 -30.96 -40.56 2.49
CA TYR A 94 -29.98 -39.57 2.93
C TYR A 94 -28.84 -40.23 3.72
N LEU A 95 -29.15 -41.12 4.67
CA LEU A 95 -28.15 -41.82 5.46
C LEU A 95 -27.24 -42.69 4.60
N GLN A 96 -27.82 -43.43 3.64
CA GLN A 96 -27.05 -44.26 2.72
C GLN A 96 -26.11 -43.43 1.85
N LEU A 97 -26.59 -42.29 1.33
CA LEU A 97 -25.76 -41.37 0.56
C LEU A 97 -24.65 -40.78 1.41
N ALA A 98 -24.97 -40.29 2.61
CA ALA A 98 -24.00 -39.69 3.54
C ALA A 98 -22.90 -40.69 3.96
N GLN A 99 -23.26 -41.94 4.26
CA GLN A 99 -22.29 -42.99 4.60
C GLN A 99 -21.37 -43.35 3.43
N THR A 100 -21.95 -43.46 2.22
CA THR A 100 -21.18 -43.80 1.02
C THR A 100 -20.17 -42.71 0.66
N GLN A 101 -20.56 -41.44 0.78
CA GLN A 101 -19.69 -40.30 0.47
C GLN A 101 -18.69 -40.02 1.59
N GLY A 102 -19.07 -40.22 2.85
CA GLY A 102 -18.18 -40.03 4.01
C GLY A 102 -16.92 -40.91 3.96
N LEU A 103 -17.07 -42.17 3.52
CA LEU A 103 -15.91 -43.06 3.32
C LEU A 103 -14.97 -42.60 2.21
N LYS A 104 -15.51 -42.02 1.13
CA LYS A 104 -14.70 -41.43 0.05
C LYS A 104 -13.93 -40.21 0.52
N TRP A 105 -14.59 -39.29 1.23
CA TRP A 105 -13.93 -38.10 1.78
C TRP A 105 -12.85 -38.43 2.78
N MET A 106 -13.05 -39.43 3.64
CA MET A 106 -12.03 -39.88 4.58
C MET A 106 -10.77 -40.36 3.84
N LYS A 107 -10.92 -41.12 2.75
CA LYS A 107 -9.79 -41.56 1.91
C LYS A 107 -9.11 -40.40 1.18
N MET A 108 -9.88 -39.44 0.68
CA MET A 108 -9.34 -38.27 -0.03
C MET A 108 -8.57 -37.33 0.90
N ILE A 109 -9.09 -37.09 2.11
CA ILE A 109 -8.40 -36.31 3.15
C ILE A 109 -7.10 -37.01 3.57
N GLN A 110 -7.13 -38.35 3.70
CA GLN A 110 -5.94 -39.13 4.01
C GLN A 110 -4.89 -39.03 2.89
N HIS A 111 -5.32 -39.10 1.63
CA HIS A 111 -4.43 -38.94 0.47
C HIS A 111 -3.80 -37.54 0.40
N GLU A 112 -4.58 -36.48 0.61
CA GLU A 112 -4.09 -35.11 0.70
C GLU A 112 -3.08 -34.92 1.86
N HIS A 113 -3.36 -35.54 3.02
CA HIS A 113 -2.45 -35.51 4.15
C HIS A 113 -1.11 -36.21 3.84
N GLU A 114 -1.17 -37.36 3.16
CA GLU A 114 0.02 -38.11 2.71
C GLU A 114 0.81 -37.33 1.66
N GLN A 115 0.15 -36.70 0.68
CA GLN A 115 0.83 -35.83 -0.30
C GLN A 115 1.53 -34.65 0.36
N ARG A 116 0.88 -34.01 1.35
CA ARG A 116 1.47 -32.89 2.08
C ARG A 116 2.72 -33.32 2.86
N LEU A 117 2.67 -34.47 3.55
CA LEU A 117 3.83 -35.03 4.24
C LEU A 117 4.96 -35.33 3.26
N HIS A 118 4.63 -35.91 2.10
CA HIS A 118 5.62 -36.22 1.07
C HIS A 118 6.30 -34.96 0.51
N LEU A 119 5.53 -33.90 0.26
CA LEU A 119 6.05 -32.60 -0.18
C LEU A 119 6.95 -31.97 0.88
N GLU A 120 6.58 -32.08 2.15
CA GLU A 120 7.38 -31.57 3.28
C GLU A 120 8.72 -32.31 3.39
N GLU A 121 8.73 -33.63 3.24
CA GLU A 121 9.96 -34.44 3.16
C GLU A 121 10.82 -34.08 1.95
N MET A 122 10.22 -33.87 0.78
CA MET A 122 10.94 -33.48 -0.44
C MET A 122 11.60 -32.11 -0.30
N VAL A 123 10.91 -31.13 0.31
CA VAL A 123 11.47 -29.82 0.61
C VAL A 123 12.63 -29.92 1.61
N GLU A 124 12.51 -30.79 2.63
CA GLU A 124 13.59 -31.01 3.59
C GLU A 124 14.82 -31.68 2.93
N GLN A 125 14.60 -32.63 2.02
CA GLN A 125 15.67 -33.25 1.23
C GLN A 125 16.35 -32.26 0.29
N LEU A 126 15.58 -31.41 -0.40
CA LEU A 126 16.09 -30.33 -1.24
C LEU A 126 16.94 -29.34 -0.42
N ALA A 127 16.48 -28.97 0.77
CA ALA A 127 17.22 -28.09 1.67
C ALA A 127 18.55 -28.72 2.13
N LYS A 128 18.56 -30.03 2.42
CA LYS A 128 19.78 -30.77 2.77
C LYS A 128 20.74 -30.88 1.59
N GLN A 129 20.25 -31.20 0.39
CA GLN A 129 21.07 -31.24 -0.83
C GLN A 129 21.65 -29.87 -1.17
N HIS A 130 20.87 -28.80 -1.03
CA HIS A 130 21.34 -27.45 -1.24
C HIS A 130 22.47 -27.08 -0.26
N SER A 131 22.31 -27.43 1.01
CA SER A 131 23.34 -27.21 2.04
C SER A 131 24.64 -27.99 1.77
N LEU A 132 24.52 -29.22 1.25
CA LEU A 132 25.68 -30.05 0.86
C LEU A 132 26.40 -29.50 -0.37
N LEU A 133 25.65 -29.07 -1.40
CA LEU A 133 26.17 -28.41 -2.59
C LEU A 133 26.86 -27.09 -2.24
N GLU A 134 26.29 -26.30 -1.34
CA GLU A 134 26.88 -25.04 -0.86
C GLU A 134 28.20 -25.30 -0.11
N ARG A 135 28.26 -26.36 0.70
CA ARG A 135 29.50 -26.76 1.39
C ARG A 135 30.56 -27.29 0.42
N ALA A 136 30.14 -28.04 -0.61
CA ALA A 136 31.03 -28.52 -1.66
C ALA A 136 31.57 -27.38 -2.54
N ALA A 137 30.74 -26.40 -2.89
CA ALA A 137 31.15 -25.21 -3.64
C ALA A 137 32.14 -24.33 -2.84
N LYS A 138 31.90 -24.14 -1.55
CA LYS A 138 32.84 -23.45 -0.64
C LYS A 138 34.15 -24.22 -0.47
N GLY A 139 34.13 -25.55 -0.53
CA GLY A 139 35.31 -26.40 -0.50
C GLY A 139 36.12 -26.39 -1.81
N ALA A 140 35.44 -26.35 -2.96
CA ALA A 140 36.07 -26.31 -4.28
C ALA A 140 36.72 -24.95 -4.58
N SER A 141 36.18 -23.85 -4.03
CA SER A 141 36.78 -22.51 -4.16
C SER A 141 38.06 -22.31 -3.33
N ALA A 142 38.39 -23.25 -2.43
CA ALA A 142 39.58 -23.18 -1.57
C ALA A 142 40.79 -23.99 -2.08
N ILE A 143 40.66 -24.77 -3.18
CA ILE A 143 41.75 -25.62 -3.68
C ILE A 143 41.78 -25.60 -5.23
N SER A 144 42.41 -24.59 -5.83
CA SER A 144 43.48 -24.79 -6.83
C SER A 144 43.98 -23.47 -7.43
N PRO A 145 45.32 -23.30 -7.59
CA PRO A 145 45.93 -22.22 -8.38
C PRO A 145 45.89 -22.56 -9.87
N GLY A 146 45.85 -21.51 -10.70
CA GLY A 146 45.38 -21.56 -12.09
C GLY A 146 46.20 -22.36 -13.10
N ILE A 147 45.58 -22.55 -14.28
CA ILE A 147 46.15 -22.84 -15.60
C ILE A 147 45.15 -22.35 -16.66
N HIS A 148 45.67 -21.62 -17.64
CA HIS A 148 45.00 -21.14 -18.87
C HIS A 148 44.49 -22.28 -19.77
N SER A 149 43.39 -22.05 -20.52
CA SER A 149 43.27 -22.36 -21.96
C SER A 149 41.86 -22.03 -22.54
N ASP A 150 41.87 -21.14 -23.54
CA ASP A 150 41.00 -20.83 -24.71
C ASP A 150 39.58 -21.40 -24.94
N GLY A 151 38.73 -20.48 -25.47
CA GLY A 151 37.63 -20.67 -26.46
C GLY A 151 36.25 -20.93 -25.85
N ASP A 152 35.17 -20.18 -26.08
CA ASP A 152 34.79 -19.33 -27.22
C ASP A 152 33.88 -18.16 -26.79
N GLU A 153 34.02 -17.07 -27.55
CA GLU A 153 33.35 -15.78 -27.47
C GLU A 153 31.84 -15.84 -27.78
N PHE A 154 31.04 -15.07 -27.03
CA PHE A 154 29.89 -14.38 -27.60
C PHE A 154 29.88 -12.94 -27.09
N TYR A 155 29.94 -12.00 -28.04
CA TYR A 155 30.06 -10.56 -27.86
C TYR A 155 28.80 -9.95 -27.21
N ASP A 156 28.98 -9.07 -26.23
CA ASP A 156 28.30 -7.78 -26.23
C ASP A 156 29.15 -6.70 -25.54
N THR A 157 29.04 -5.51 -26.12
CA THR A 157 29.97 -4.38 -26.11
C THR A 157 29.95 -3.57 -24.80
N GLU A 158 31.04 -2.85 -24.59
CA GLU A 158 31.49 -2.13 -23.39
C GLU A 158 30.56 -1.02 -22.87
N GLU A 159 30.31 -1.01 -21.55
CA GLU A 159 30.10 0.21 -20.76
C GLU A 159 31.28 0.38 -19.79
N GLU A 160 32.14 1.35 -20.08
CA GLU A 160 33.23 1.79 -19.23
C GLU A 160 32.70 2.63 -18.05
N THR A 161 33.14 2.23 -16.85
CA THR A 161 33.41 3.07 -15.67
C THR A 161 32.23 3.69 -14.91
N GLY A 162 31.53 2.87 -14.13
CA GLY A 162 30.89 3.29 -12.88
C GLY A 162 31.71 2.78 -11.69
N SER A 163 32.42 3.65 -10.99
CA SER A 163 33.27 3.29 -9.84
C SER A 163 32.44 2.75 -8.66
N ASP A 164 32.54 1.45 -8.42
CA ASP A 164 31.87 0.72 -7.35
C ASP A 164 32.36 1.16 -5.94
N PHE A 165 31.54 1.95 -5.22
CA PHE A 165 31.81 2.39 -3.84
C PHE A 165 30.98 1.59 -2.82
N VAL A 166 31.64 0.75 -2.00
CA VAL A 166 31.04 0.15 -0.78
C VAL A 166 31.94 0.31 0.44
N LEU A 167 31.59 1.26 1.30
CA LEU A 167 32.29 1.58 2.54
C LEU A 167 32.36 0.35 3.47
N THR A 168 33.55 -0.05 3.93
CA THR A 168 33.71 -1.04 5.01
C THR A 168 34.39 -0.35 6.19
N ILE A 169 33.67 -0.15 7.29
CA ILE A 169 34.22 0.38 8.55
C ILE A 169 34.45 -0.80 9.52
N PRO A 170 35.60 -0.89 10.21
CA PRO A 170 35.90 -1.99 11.12
C PRO A 170 35.07 -1.93 12.41
N PRO A 171 34.74 -3.09 13.03
CA PRO A 171 34.00 -3.12 14.30
C PRO A 171 34.89 -2.64 15.46
N LYS A 172 34.44 -1.61 16.19
CA LYS A 172 35.08 -1.20 17.44
C LYS A 172 34.66 -2.14 18.58
N GLY A 173 35.66 -2.87 19.07
CA GLY A 173 36.03 -3.00 20.49
C GLY A 173 34.95 -3.21 21.54
N GLN A 174 34.97 -4.41 22.13
CA GLN A 174 34.30 -4.81 23.37
C GLN A 174 34.38 -3.75 24.48
N VAL A 175 33.22 -3.40 25.04
CA VAL A 175 33.13 -2.90 26.41
C VAL A 175 32.47 -3.99 27.25
N GLN A 176 33.25 -4.62 28.12
CA GLN A 176 32.76 -5.52 29.16
C GLN A 176 31.91 -4.73 30.15
N SER A 177 30.61 -4.99 30.20
CA SER A 177 29.79 -4.61 31.36
C SER A 177 29.83 -5.78 32.35
N VAL A 178 30.50 -5.55 33.48
CA VAL A 178 30.56 -6.46 34.61
C VAL A 178 29.22 -6.45 35.32
N CYS A 179 28.58 -7.61 35.41
CA CYS A 179 27.43 -7.85 36.26
C CYS A 179 27.81 -7.64 37.73
N VAL A 180 27.09 -6.76 38.44
CA VAL A 180 27.01 -6.80 39.90
C VAL A 180 25.54 -7.02 40.25
N THR A 181 25.26 -8.24 40.69
CA THR A 181 24.06 -8.63 41.42
C THR A 181 24.06 -7.96 42.80
N ASN A 182 22.95 -7.38 43.22
CA ASN A 182 22.44 -7.58 44.58
C ASN A 182 20.94 -7.27 44.66
N GLN A 183 20.29 -8.09 45.49
CA GLN A 183 18.86 -8.32 45.64
C GLN A 183 18.19 -7.31 46.60
N CYS A 184 16.90 -7.09 46.31
CA CYS A 184 15.74 -6.88 47.20
C CYS A 184 15.77 -5.79 48.29
N GLU A 185 14.72 -4.96 48.33
CA GLU A 185 13.62 -5.11 49.31
C GLU A 185 12.51 -4.05 49.08
N ASP A 186 11.27 -4.53 49.15
CA ASP A 186 10.03 -3.77 49.20
C ASP A 186 9.94 -2.90 50.46
N ASN A 187 9.30 -1.73 50.37
CA ASN A 187 8.45 -1.20 51.44
C ASN A 187 7.50 -0.12 50.92
N GLU A 188 6.20 -0.40 51.02
CA GLU A 188 5.11 0.55 50.96
C GLU A 188 5.18 1.54 52.14
N SER A 189 4.82 2.79 51.91
CA SER A 189 4.00 3.55 52.88
C SER A 189 3.32 4.75 52.22
N ASP A 190 2.00 4.78 52.43
CA ASP A 190 1.06 5.84 52.09
C ASP A 190 1.42 7.20 52.69
N SER A 191 1.07 8.28 51.98
CA SER A 191 0.50 9.49 52.59
C SER A 191 -0.20 10.33 51.53
N GLU A 192 -1.54 10.34 51.60
CA GLU A 192 -2.42 11.32 50.98
C GLU A 192 -2.15 12.73 51.53
N CYS A 193 -2.26 13.75 50.68
CA CYS A 193 -2.73 15.10 51.05
C CYS A 193 -3.34 15.80 49.83
N LYS A 194 -4.67 15.97 49.85
CA LYS A 194 -5.42 16.95 49.05
C LYS A 194 -5.18 18.37 49.60
N ALA A 195 -5.09 19.39 48.74
CA ALA A 195 -6.00 20.55 48.71
C ALA A 195 -5.48 21.76 47.91
N SER A 196 -6.43 22.38 47.20
CA SER A 196 -6.67 23.82 46.99
C SER A 196 -5.68 24.71 46.20
N SER A 197 -6.19 25.17 45.06
CA SER A 197 -6.26 26.56 44.60
C SER A 197 -5.52 27.65 45.38
N ALA A 198 -4.67 28.41 44.70
CA ALA A 198 -4.71 29.88 44.71
C ALA A 198 -3.82 30.45 43.59
N SER A 199 -4.42 31.38 42.87
CA SER A 199 -3.81 32.41 42.03
C SER A 199 -2.72 33.19 42.75
N GLU A 200 -1.62 33.51 42.09
CA GLU A 200 -0.93 34.79 42.28
C GLU A 200 0.01 35.10 41.10
N SER A 201 -0.24 36.26 40.50
CA SER A 201 0.56 36.89 39.46
C SER A 201 1.81 37.53 40.06
N PRO A 202 2.86 37.75 39.26
CA PRO A 202 3.51 39.05 39.33
C PRO A 202 3.65 39.68 37.95
N THR A 203 3.04 40.85 37.86
CA THR A 203 3.27 41.91 36.87
C THR A 203 4.74 42.31 36.83
N HIS A 204 5.36 42.22 35.65
CA HIS A 204 6.39 43.19 35.25
C HIS A 204 6.19 43.57 33.79
N SER A 205 5.68 44.78 33.62
CA SER A 205 5.53 45.52 32.38
C SER A 205 6.88 46.07 31.92
N THR A 206 7.31 45.68 30.73
CA THR A 206 8.21 46.46 29.89
C THR A 206 7.61 46.53 28.49
N ASN A 207 7.24 47.75 28.09
CA ASN A 207 6.74 48.08 26.77
C ASN A 207 7.84 47.82 25.73
N ALA A 208 7.57 46.92 24.79
CA ALA A 208 8.22 46.87 23.49
C ALA A 208 7.12 46.86 22.43
N GLU A 209 7.26 47.76 21.47
CA GLU A 209 6.27 48.14 20.46
C GLU A 209 5.79 46.93 19.66
N LYS A 210 4.46 46.76 19.60
CA LYS A 210 3.79 45.72 18.81
C LYS A 210 3.84 46.11 17.33
N ASP A 211 4.70 45.44 16.58
CA ASP A 211 4.51 45.26 15.14
C ASP A 211 3.24 44.41 14.95
N ASN A 212 2.19 45.07 14.49
CA ASN A 212 0.86 44.51 14.31
C ASN A 212 0.82 43.70 13.00
N LYS A 213 1.55 42.57 12.95
CA LYS A 213 1.25 41.52 11.96
C LYS A 213 -0.03 40.84 12.44
N SER A 214 -1.11 41.05 11.70
CA SER A 214 -2.36 40.29 11.82
C SER A 214 -2.04 38.80 11.93
N LEU A 215 -2.07 38.26 13.15
CA LEU A 215 -1.97 36.82 13.38
C LEU A 215 -3.27 36.21 12.84
N VAL A 216 -3.22 35.74 11.60
CA VAL A 216 -4.27 34.85 11.07
C VAL A 216 -4.33 33.67 12.04
N PRO A 217 -5.48 33.38 12.67
CA PRO A 217 -5.57 32.25 13.57
C PRO A 217 -5.29 30.96 12.78
N VAL A 218 -4.31 30.17 13.24
CA VAL A 218 -3.99 28.86 12.68
C VAL A 218 -5.27 28.03 12.68
N LYS A 219 -5.63 27.44 11.54
CA LYS A 219 -6.84 26.61 11.43
C LYS A 219 -6.75 25.43 12.39
N ASN A 220 -7.80 25.18 13.18
CA ASN A 220 -7.90 23.95 13.97
C ASN A 220 -8.20 22.79 13.02
N ARG A 221 -7.20 21.93 12.78
CA ARG A 221 -7.28 20.77 11.89
C ARG A 221 -7.56 19.48 12.68
N ARG A 222 -8.26 18.52 12.08
CA ARG A 222 -8.49 17.21 12.71
C ARG A 222 -7.18 16.44 12.98
N LEU A 223 -7.19 15.60 14.01
CA LEU A 223 -6.03 14.75 14.37
C LEU A 223 -6.24 13.27 14.03
N THR A 224 -7.49 12.87 13.84
CA THR A 224 -7.91 11.47 13.69
C THR A 224 -8.94 11.34 12.56
N VAL A 225 -9.04 10.14 12.00
CA VAL A 225 -10.10 9.73 11.07
C VAL A 225 -10.87 8.55 11.67
N PRO A 226 -12.07 8.21 11.16
CA PRO A 226 -12.78 7.01 11.60
C PRO A 226 -11.91 5.75 11.52
N GLU A 227 -12.11 4.82 12.47
CA GLU A 227 -11.35 3.58 12.51
C GLU A 227 -11.63 2.71 11.27
N LYS A 228 -10.56 2.13 10.71
CA LYS A 228 -10.63 1.14 9.66
C LYS A 228 -11.33 -0.13 10.19
N PRO A 229 -12.40 -0.61 9.54
CA PRO A 229 -13.03 -1.87 9.91
C PRO A 229 -12.07 -3.05 9.78
N ASN A 230 -12.14 -3.98 10.74
CA ASN A 230 -11.26 -5.13 10.81
C ASN A 230 -11.74 -6.26 9.87
N TYR A 231 -11.31 -6.23 8.61
CA TYR A 231 -11.55 -7.30 7.64
C TYR A 231 -10.23 -7.89 7.14
N SER A 232 -10.12 -9.22 7.14
CA SER A 232 -9.00 -9.92 6.52
C SER A 232 -9.16 -9.89 5.00
N LEU A 233 -8.23 -9.21 4.32
CA LEU A 233 -8.24 -9.08 2.86
C LEU A 233 -7.32 -10.12 2.22
N ASN A 234 -7.84 -10.90 1.28
CA ASN A 234 -7.02 -11.84 0.50
C ASN A 234 -6.64 -11.21 -0.86
N LEU A 235 -5.50 -10.52 -0.90
CA LEU A 235 -5.00 -9.84 -2.11
C LEU A 235 -4.76 -10.83 -3.27
N TRP A 236 -4.37 -12.06 -2.98
CA TRP A 236 -4.14 -13.11 -3.98
C TRP A 236 -5.37 -13.40 -4.84
N SER A 237 -6.56 -13.35 -4.27
CA SER A 237 -7.81 -13.62 -4.98
C SER A 237 -8.01 -12.72 -6.22
N ILE A 238 -7.50 -11.49 -6.15
CA ILE A 238 -7.50 -10.51 -7.25
C ILE A 238 -6.23 -10.69 -8.10
N MET A 239 -5.07 -10.79 -7.45
CA MET A 239 -3.76 -10.76 -8.12
C MET A 239 -3.47 -11.99 -8.99
N LYS A 240 -4.08 -13.15 -8.71
CA LYS A 240 -3.85 -14.38 -9.50
C LYS A 240 -4.16 -14.21 -11.00
N ASN A 241 -5.15 -13.38 -11.34
CA ASN A 241 -5.54 -13.11 -12.73
C ASN A 241 -4.71 -11.98 -13.37
N CYS A 242 -3.81 -11.38 -12.59
CA CYS A 242 -3.00 -10.21 -12.94
C CYS A 242 -1.54 -10.58 -13.29
N ILE A 243 -1.20 -11.87 -13.28
CA ILE A 243 0.17 -12.34 -13.55
C ILE A 243 0.60 -11.90 -14.95
N GLY A 244 1.74 -11.19 -15.02
CA GLY A 244 2.29 -10.65 -16.27
C GLY A 244 1.57 -9.43 -16.85
N LYS A 245 0.48 -8.95 -16.22
CA LYS A 245 -0.30 -7.79 -16.69
C LYS A 245 0.07 -6.51 -15.94
N GLU A 246 -0.22 -5.38 -16.58
CA GLU A 246 -0.13 -4.06 -15.97
C GLU A 246 -1.29 -3.87 -14.97
N LEU A 247 -0.96 -3.68 -13.69
CA LEU A 247 -1.94 -3.65 -12.59
C LEU A 247 -2.81 -2.39 -12.54
N THR A 248 -2.36 -1.30 -13.17
CA THR A 248 -3.09 -0.03 -13.26
C THR A 248 -4.46 -0.20 -13.95
N LYS A 249 -4.59 -1.20 -14.83
CA LYS A 249 -5.81 -1.51 -15.59
C LYS A 249 -6.79 -2.44 -14.86
N ILE A 250 -6.44 -2.88 -13.65
CA ILE A 250 -7.23 -3.87 -12.91
C ILE A 250 -7.96 -3.18 -11.76
N PRO A 251 -9.31 -3.17 -11.76
CA PRO A 251 -10.07 -2.49 -10.73
C PRO A 251 -9.88 -3.22 -9.40
N MET A 252 -9.35 -2.49 -8.41
CA MET A 252 -9.17 -2.98 -7.05
C MET A 252 -10.43 -2.63 -6.23
N PRO A 253 -11.00 -3.57 -5.45
CA PRO A 253 -12.09 -3.27 -4.52
C PRO A 253 -11.69 -2.18 -3.51
N VAL A 254 -12.65 -1.37 -3.08
CA VAL A 254 -12.43 -0.29 -2.10
C VAL A 254 -11.83 -0.83 -0.80
N ASN A 255 -12.11 -2.08 -0.45
CA ASN A 255 -11.56 -2.79 0.71
C ASN A 255 -10.03 -2.76 0.80
N PHE A 256 -9.33 -2.78 -0.34
CA PHE A 256 -7.86 -2.69 -0.41
C PHE A 256 -7.33 -1.27 -0.46
N SER A 257 -8.23 -0.28 -0.46
CA SER A 257 -7.89 1.12 -0.59
C SER A 257 -7.67 1.77 0.77
N GLU A 258 -7.15 2.99 0.73
CA GLU A 258 -7.15 3.95 1.83
C GLU A 258 -7.96 5.18 1.37
N PRO A 259 -8.59 5.94 2.28
CA PRO A 259 -9.48 7.06 1.94
C PRO A 259 -8.74 8.33 1.48
N LEU A 260 -7.68 8.16 0.68
CA LEU A 260 -6.90 9.23 0.06
C LEU A 260 -6.70 8.93 -1.44
N SER A 261 -6.72 9.97 -2.26
CA SER A 261 -6.35 9.88 -3.68
C SER A 261 -4.83 9.87 -3.85
N THR A 262 -4.33 9.45 -5.01
CA THR A 262 -2.89 9.54 -5.31
C THR A 262 -2.38 10.99 -5.26
N LEU A 263 -3.22 11.98 -5.58
CA LEU A 263 -2.86 13.41 -5.48
C LEU A 263 -2.59 13.81 -4.02
N GLN A 264 -3.43 13.34 -3.10
CA GLN A 264 -3.25 13.52 -1.67
C GLN A 264 -2.02 12.76 -1.17
N ARG A 265 -1.84 11.49 -1.57
CA ARG A 265 -0.69 10.65 -1.18
C ARG A 265 0.63 11.31 -1.56
N LEU A 266 0.72 11.91 -2.74
CA LEU A 266 1.93 12.62 -3.19
C LEU A 266 2.16 13.92 -2.41
N THR A 267 1.10 14.57 -1.91
CA THR A 267 1.24 15.78 -1.10
C THR A 267 1.88 15.50 0.27
N GLU A 268 1.84 14.25 0.75
CA GLU A 268 2.52 13.85 2.00
C GLU A 268 4.04 13.96 1.94
N GLU A 269 4.64 14.09 0.76
CA GLU A 269 6.10 14.30 0.64
C GLU A 269 6.55 15.60 1.32
N TYR A 270 5.65 16.56 1.48
CA TYR A 270 5.91 17.82 2.18
C TYR A 270 5.70 17.74 3.71
N GLU A 271 5.48 16.55 4.29
CA GLU A 271 5.38 16.35 5.76
C GLU A 271 6.63 16.85 6.49
N TYR A 272 7.81 16.68 5.90
CA TYR A 272 9.10 17.12 6.43
C TYR A 272 9.70 18.27 5.60
N SER A 273 8.84 19.16 5.11
CA SER A 273 9.22 20.36 4.35
C SER A 273 10.10 21.35 5.13
N ASP A 274 10.16 21.25 6.47
CA ASP A 274 11.10 22.01 7.29
C ASP A 274 12.57 21.74 6.94
N LEU A 275 12.87 20.58 6.33
CA LEU A 275 14.18 20.27 5.75
C LEU A 275 14.51 21.20 4.58
N LEU A 276 13.53 21.51 3.73
CA LEU A 276 13.70 22.43 2.61
C LEU A 276 13.83 23.88 3.10
N ASP A 277 13.12 24.26 4.16
CA ASP A 277 13.29 25.57 4.79
C ASP A 277 14.70 25.75 5.38
N LYS A 278 15.24 24.70 6.01
CA LYS A 278 16.63 24.68 6.49
C LYS A 278 17.62 24.73 5.33
N ALA A 279 17.37 23.95 4.28
CA ALA A 279 18.19 23.94 3.07
C ALA A 279 18.25 25.34 2.42
N ALA A 280 17.12 26.07 2.37
CA ALA A 280 17.05 27.42 1.83
C ALA A 280 17.90 28.45 2.60
N GLN A 281 18.27 28.15 3.86
CA GLN A 281 19.10 29.01 4.70
C GLN A 281 20.60 28.65 4.63
N CYS A 282 20.95 27.52 4.01
CA CYS A 282 22.34 27.11 3.86
C CYS A 282 23.09 28.00 2.86
N SER A 283 24.32 28.38 3.22
CA SER A 283 25.23 29.10 2.32
C SER A 283 26.18 28.16 1.56
N ASP A 284 26.47 26.97 2.12
CA ASP A 284 27.24 25.91 1.47
C ASP A 284 26.30 25.02 0.65
N SER A 285 26.55 24.90 -0.66
CA SER A 285 25.73 24.12 -1.59
C SER A 285 25.74 22.62 -1.29
N CYS A 286 26.85 22.10 -0.76
CA CYS A 286 26.97 20.70 -0.34
C CYS A 286 26.23 20.42 0.97
N GLU A 287 26.20 21.39 1.90
CA GLU A 287 25.34 21.30 3.09
C GLU A 287 23.86 21.39 2.71
N GLN A 288 23.51 22.31 1.80
CA GLN A 288 22.16 22.41 1.23
C GLN A 288 21.74 21.07 0.61
N MET A 289 22.60 20.45 -0.19
CA MET A 289 22.38 19.13 -0.80
C MET A 289 22.13 18.03 0.24
N ALA A 290 22.82 18.04 1.39
CA ALA A 290 22.58 17.07 2.46
C ALA A 290 21.16 17.15 3.04
N TYR A 291 20.61 18.37 3.19
CA TYR A 291 19.21 18.55 3.61
C TYR A 291 18.21 18.16 2.51
N VAL A 292 18.50 18.48 1.24
CA VAL A 292 17.69 18.03 0.09
C VAL A 292 17.65 16.50 0.06
N ALA A 293 18.78 15.82 0.25
CA ALA A 293 18.85 14.36 0.30
C ALA A 293 18.06 13.76 1.48
N ALA A 294 18.10 14.39 2.66
CA ALA A 294 17.24 13.95 3.76
C ALA A 294 15.75 14.14 3.46
N TYR A 295 15.37 15.23 2.77
CA TYR A 295 14.00 15.46 2.32
C TYR A 295 13.54 14.36 1.36
N THR A 296 14.34 14.01 0.35
CA THR A 296 13.96 12.95 -0.60
C THR A 296 13.81 11.58 0.06
N VAL A 297 14.65 11.26 1.06
CA VAL A 297 14.52 10.03 1.86
C VAL A 297 13.25 10.07 2.73
N SER A 298 12.95 11.21 3.35
CA SER A 298 11.79 11.36 4.25
C SER A 298 10.44 11.08 3.58
N ALA A 299 10.34 11.32 2.26
CA ALA A 299 9.14 11.04 1.46
C ALA A 299 8.73 9.56 1.49
N TYR A 300 9.68 8.64 1.72
CA TYR A 300 9.41 7.21 1.82
C TYR A 300 8.96 6.76 3.22
N ALA A 301 9.13 7.58 4.26
CA ALA A 301 8.92 7.13 5.64
C ALA A 301 7.49 6.63 5.90
N THR A 302 6.49 7.27 5.30
CA THR A 302 5.08 6.95 5.51
C THR A 302 4.66 5.62 4.87
N THR A 303 5.43 5.06 3.95
CA THR A 303 5.11 3.78 3.28
C THR A 303 5.37 2.56 4.15
N SER A 304 6.20 2.68 5.20
CA SER A 304 6.68 1.55 6.00
C SER A 304 5.54 0.70 6.57
N ASN A 305 4.43 1.37 6.92
CA ASN A 305 3.28 0.79 7.61
C ASN A 305 1.98 0.97 6.80
N ARG A 306 2.04 1.51 5.58
CA ARG A 306 0.87 1.81 4.75
C ARG A 306 0.84 0.92 3.51
N THR A 307 -0.03 -0.07 3.55
CA THR A 307 -0.24 -1.05 2.47
C THR A 307 -1.56 -0.85 1.71
N GLY A 308 -2.35 0.15 2.10
CA GLY A 308 -3.58 0.55 1.38
C GLY A 308 -3.24 1.20 0.05
N LYS A 309 -4.00 0.88 -1.00
CA LYS A 309 -3.89 1.52 -2.31
C LYS A 309 -4.66 2.86 -2.29
N PRO A 310 -4.04 4.02 -2.58
CA PRO A 310 -4.81 5.25 -2.73
C PRO A 310 -5.77 5.15 -3.92
N PHE A 311 -6.85 5.93 -3.90
CA PHE A 311 -7.75 6.03 -5.04
C PHE A 311 -7.01 6.56 -6.26
N ASN A 312 -7.19 5.90 -7.40
CA ASN A 312 -6.71 6.42 -8.66
C ASN A 312 -7.52 7.68 -9.00
N PRO A 313 -6.90 8.86 -9.15
CA PRO A 313 -7.63 10.09 -9.47
C PRO A 313 -8.31 9.99 -10.83
N LEU A 314 -9.46 10.66 -10.96
CA LEU A 314 -10.11 10.84 -12.26
C LEU A 314 -9.32 11.84 -13.12
N LEU A 315 -9.42 11.75 -14.44
CA LEU A 315 -8.79 12.72 -15.35
C LEU A 315 -9.36 14.12 -15.09
N GLY A 316 -8.49 15.10 -14.87
CA GLY A 316 -8.88 16.46 -14.46
C GLY A 316 -9.26 16.61 -12.98
N GLU A 317 -9.17 15.54 -12.18
CA GLU A 317 -9.23 15.63 -10.72
C GLU A 317 -8.07 16.50 -10.21
N THR A 318 -8.38 17.40 -9.28
CA THR A 318 -7.42 18.31 -8.66
C THR A 318 -7.32 18.02 -7.17
N TYR A 319 -6.24 18.45 -6.54
CA TYR A 319 -6.16 18.52 -5.10
C TYR A 319 -5.29 19.70 -4.69
N GLU A 320 -5.87 20.61 -3.91
CA GLU A 320 -5.13 21.69 -3.28
C GLU A 320 -4.84 21.40 -1.80
N CYS A 321 -3.71 21.91 -1.30
CA CYS A 321 -3.40 21.88 0.12
C CYS A 321 -2.64 23.15 0.49
N ASP A 322 -3.33 24.09 1.13
CA ASP A 322 -2.74 25.31 1.64
C ASP A 322 -2.43 25.13 3.14
N ARG A 323 -1.13 25.14 3.44
CA ARG A 323 -0.53 25.04 4.77
C ARG A 323 0.39 26.22 5.03
N THR A 324 0.11 27.37 4.41
CA THR A 324 0.94 28.58 4.56
C THR A 324 0.91 29.15 5.97
N ASP A 325 -0.15 28.87 6.74
CA ASP A 325 -0.35 29.32 8.12
C ASP A 325 0.46 28.52 9.15
N ASP A 326 0.75 27.24 8.90
CA ASP A 326 1.51 26.38 9.80
C ASP A 326 2.82 25.86 9.19
N TYR A 327 2.77 25.02 8.15
CA TYR A 327 3.97 24.47 7.52
C TYR A 327 4.70 25.45 6.62
N GLY A 328 4.06 26.53 6.16
CA GLY A 328 4.64 27.55 5.29
C GLY A 328 4.68 27.21 3.81
N TRP A 329 3.85 26.28 3.35
CA TRP A 329 3.77 25.91 1.94
C TRP A 329 2.33 25.77 1.46
N ARG A 330 2.13 25.87 0.15
CA ARG A 330 0.88 25.50 -0.52
C ARG A 330 1.17 24.67 -1.76
N CYS A 331 0.35 23.66 -2.00
CA CYS A 331 0.53 22.68 -3.05
C CYS A 331 -0.74 22.56 -3.90
N LEU A 332 -0.58 22.41 -5.21
CA LEU A 332 -1.63 22.04 -6.15
C LEU A 332 -1.18 20.82 -6.94
N SER A 333 -2.07 19.84 -7.08
CA SER A 333 -1.91 18.70 -7.98
C SER A 333 -3.09 18.58 -8.94
N GLU A 334 -2.85 18.12 -10.16
CA GLU A 334 -3.88 17.77 -11.15
C GLU A 334 -3.55 16.41 -11.79
N GLN A 335 -4.55 15.57 -12.00
CA GLN A 335 -4.41 14.37 -12.83
C GLN A 335 -4.45 14.76 -14.31
N VAL A 336 -3.27 14.89 -14.90
CA VAL A 336 -3.07 15.40 -16.27
C VAL A 336 -3.21 14.33 -17.37
N SER A 337 -3.10 13.05 -17.02
CA SER A 337 -3.35 11.93 -17.94
C SER A 337 -3.90 10.70 -17.23
N HIS A 338 -4.69 9.89 -17.94
CA HIS A 338 -5.23 8.64 -17.42
C HIS A 338 -4.61 7.39 -18.08
N HIS A 339 -4.12 7.50 -19.31
CA HIS A 339 -3.54 6.39 -20.08
C HIS A 339 -2.25 6.83 -20.80
N PRO A 340 -1.07 6.67 -20.16
CA PRO A 340 -0.85 6.16 -18.81
C PRO A 340 -1.27 7.15 -17.72
N PRO A 341 -1.60 6.70 -16.49
CA PRO A 341 -1.90 7.60 -15.39
C PRO A 341 -0.71 8.50 -15.07
N MET A 342 -0.93 9.80 -15.12
CA MET A 342 0.06 10.81 -14.81
C MET A 342 -0.60 11.97 -14.07
N LEU A 343 0.09 12.47 -13.07
CA LEU A 343 -0.28 13.66 -12.33
C LEU A 343 0.85 14.68 -12.41
N ALA A 344 0.50 15.95 -12.39
CA ALA A 344 1.41 17.07 -12.23
C ALA A 344 1.19 17.71 -10.86
N GLN A 345 2.27 18.10 -10.19
CA GLN A 345 2.23 18.74 -8.87
C GLN A 345 3.15 19.95 -8.84
N HIS A 346 2.70 21.03 -8.19
CA HIS A 346 3.48 22.25 -7.95
C HIS A 346 3.25 22.72 -6.51
N CYS A 347 4.34 22.96 -5.78
CA CYS A 347 4.35 23.36 -4.39
C CYS A 347 5.29 24.55 -4.18
N GLU A 348 4.79 25.57 -3.49
CA GLU A 348 5.51 26.79 -3.14
C GLU A 348 5.69 26.85 -1.63
N GLY A 349 6.93 26.98 -1.15
CA GLY A 349 7.26 27.06 0.27
C GLY A 349 8.11 28.28 0.65
N ARG A 350 8.71 28.26 1.84
CA ARG A 350 9.51 29.38 2.37
C ARG A 350 10.91 29.42 1.74
N GLY A 351 11.00 30.02 0.56
CA GLY A 351 12.28 30.20 -0.15
C GLY A 351 12.66 29.02 -1.05
N TRP A 352 11.70 28.15 -1.36
CA TRP A 352 11.85 27.04 -2.29
C TRP A 352 10.57 26.81 -3.08
N ILE A 353 10.72 26.25 -4.27
CA ILE A 353 9.63 25.86 -5.17
C ILE A 353 9.92 24.43 -5.63
N CYS A 354 8.97 23.52 -5.45
CA CYS A 354 9.10 22.11 -5.85
C CYS A 354 8.00 21.77 -6.84
N TRP A 355 8.35 21.14 -7.95
CA TRP A 355 7.37 20.61 -8.91
C TRP A 355 7.81 19.24 -9.40
N GLN A 356 6.84 18.40 -9.73
CA GLN A 356 7.11 17.07 -10.23
C GLN A 356 5.97 16.56 -11.09
N GLU A 357 6.33 15.71 -12.05
CA GLU A 357 5.40 14.79 -12.66
C GLU A 357 5.55 13.44 -12.00
N PHE A 358 4.42 12.77 -11.77
CA PHE A 358 4.45 11.43 -11.22
C PHE A 358 3.61 10.48 -12.06
N THR A 359 4.29 9.45 -12.54
CA THR A 359 3.70 8.28 -13.18
C THR A 359 4.46 7.05 -12.71
N MET A 360 3.78 5.90 -12.68
CA MET A 360 4.37 4.66 -12.20
C MET A 360 3.98 3.49 -13.10
N SER A 361 4.92 2.56 -13.28
CA SER A 361 4.64 1.23 -13.81
C SER A 361 4.60 0.21 -12.67
N SER A 362 3.66 -0.72 -12.72
CA SER A 362 3.50 -1.76 -11.70
C SER A 362 3.61 -3.14 -12.34
N LYS A 363 4.52 -3.99 -11.83
CA LYS A 363 4.79 -5.34 -12.33
C LYS A 363 4.63 -6.36 -11.21
N PHE A 364 3.76 -7.35 -11.40
CA PHE A 364 3.64 -8.49 -10.49
C PHE A 364 4.69 -9.56 -10.81
N ARG A 365 5.51 -9.95 -9.84
CA ARG A 365 6.60 -10.94 -9.99
C ARG A 365 6.35 -12.18 -9.12
N GLY A 366 5.10 -12.60 -8.99
CA GLY A 366 4.70 -13.75 -8.17
C GLY A 366 4.70 -13.43 -6.67
N LYS A 367 5.87 -13.41 -6.01
CA LYS A 367 5.91 -13.19 -4.55
C LYS A 367 5.69 -11.74 -4.13
N TYR A 368 6.03 -10.79 -5.01
CA TYR A 368 5.99 -9.36 -4.73
C TYR A 368 5.45 -8.57 -5.92
N LEU A 369 4.98 -7.37 -5.61
CA LEU A 369 4.62 -6.33 -6.57
C LEU A 369 5.74 -5.29 -6.62
N GLN A 370 6.31 -5.07 -7.81
CA GLN A 370 7.30 -4.04 -8.08
C GLN A 370 6.62 -2.79 -8.64
N ILE A 371 6.84 -1.63 -8.02
CA ILE A 371 6.30 -0.32 -8.40
C ILE A 371 7.47 0.58 -8.78
N ILE A 372 7.53 0.98 -10.05
CA ILE A 372 8.62 1.73 -10.66
C ILE A 372 8.11 3.13 -10.99
N PRO A 373 8.48 4.17 -10.21
CA PRO A 373 8.17 5.55 -10.57
C PRO A 373 9.05 6.00 -11.75
N LEU A 374 8.48 6.77 -12.69
CA LEU A 374 9.17 7.16 -13.94
C LEU A 374 9.39 8.68 -14.08
N GLY A 375 8.73 9.49 -13.24
CA GLY A 375 8.80 10.94 -13.28
C GLY A 375 10.09 11.53 -12.68
N ILE A 376 10.32 12.81 -12.97
CA ILE A 376 11.43 13.61 -12.43
C ILE A 376 10.84 14.66 -11.49
N ALA A 377 11.46 14.82 -10.33
CA ALA A 377 11.15 15.89 -9.40
C ALA A 377 12.18 17.01 -9.53
N HIS A 378 11.72 18.24 -9.37
CA HIS A 378 12.51 19.46 -9.45
C HIS A 378 12.33 20.28 -8.17
N LEU A 379 13.41 20.90 -7.72
CA LEU A 379 13.42 21.79 -6.57
C LEU A 379 14.30 23.00 -6.87
N LEU A 380 13.74 24.19 -6.82
CA LEU A 380 14.44 25.45 -7.03
C LEU A 380 14.50 26.24 -5.72
N PHE A 381 15.68 26.76 -5.39
CA PHE A 381 15.86 27.77 -4.34
C PHE A 381 16.10 29.14 -5.00
N PRO A 382 15.09 30.02 -5.09
CA PRO A 382 15.21 31.26 -5.86
C PRO A 382 16.30 32.22 -5.38
N ALA A 383 16.64 32.19 -4.08
CA ALA A 383 17.64 33.08 -3.49
C ALA A 383 19.07 32.73 -3.94
N SER A 384 19.41 31.44 -4.07
CA SER A 384 20.72 30.99 -4.54
C SER A 384 20.74 30.69 -6.04
N GLY A 385 19.58 30.47 -6.66
CA GLY A 385 19.48 29.97 -8.04
C GLY A 385 19.75 28.46 -8.17
N ASN A 386 20.01 27.75 -7.07
CA ASN A 386 20.26 26.31 -7.10
C ASN A 386 18.99 25.55 -7.53
N HIS A 387 19.14 24.72 -8.56
CA HIS A 387 18.07 23.90 -9.12
C HIS A 387 18.48 22.43 -9.04
N TYR A 388 17.74 21.67 -8.25
CA TYR A 388 17.97 20.25 -8.03
C TYR A 388 16.98 19.40 -8.82
N THR A 389 17.44 18.26 -9.33
CA THR A 389 16.56 17.20 -9.87
C THR A 389 16.92 15.83 -9.34
N TRP A 390 15.91 14.97 -9.17
CA TRP A 390 16.12 13.56 -8.85
C TRP A 390 14.99 12.67 -9.40
N ARG A 391 15.29 11.37 -9.48
CA ARG A 391 14.30 10.31 -9.77
C ARG A 391 14.08 9.47 -8.53
N LYS A 392 12.85 9.00 -8.36
CA LYS A 392 12.45 8.15 -7.22
C LYS A 392 12.94 6.71 -7.40
N VAL A 393 13.26 6.03 -6.30
CA VAL A 393 13.65 4.60 -6.30
C VAL A 393 12.45 3.66 -6.41
N THR A 394 12.72 2.40 -6.75
CA THR A 394 11.69 1.37 -6.91
C THR A 394 11.14 0.93 -5.55
N THR A 395 9.83 0.72 -5.49
CA THR A 395 9.12 0.20 -4.31
C THR A 395 8.71 -1.25 -4.52
N PHE A 396 8.89 -2.08 -3.50
CA PHE A 396 8.52 -3.49 -3.51
C PHE A 396 7.49 -3.75 -2.42
N VAL A 397 6.34 -4.32 -2.80
CA VAL A 397 5.33 -4.80 -1.87
C VAL A 397 5.40 -6.31 -1.82
N HIS A 398 5.93 -6.85 -0.73
CA HIS A 398 6.18 -8.28 -0.55
C HIS A 398 4.96 -9.00 0.05
N ASN A 399 4.99 -10.33 -0.01
CA ASN A 399 3.99 -11.23 0.58
C ASN A 399 2.58 -11.05 -0.01
N ILE A 400 2.50 -10.73 -1.31
CA ILE A 400 1.22 -10.54 -2.01
C ILE A 400 0.34 -11.81 -2.00
N ILE A 401 0.99 -13.00 -1.97
CA ILE A 401 0.30 -14.30 -1.98
C ILE A 401 0.02 -14.80 -0.55
N VAL A 402 1.06 -14.87 0.29
CA VAL A 402 1.00 -15.44 1.64
C VAL A 402 1.82 -14.60 2.61
N GLY A 403 1.26 -14.32 3.78
CA GLY A 403 1.90 -13.59 4.89
C GLY A 403 1.39 -12.16 5.04
N LYS A 404 1.97 -11.43 6.00
CA LYS A 404 1.68 -10.00 6.18
C LYS A 404 2.38 -9.20 5.08
N LEU A 405 1.64 -8.33 4.40
CA LEU A 405 2.19 -7.39 3.43
C LEU A 405 3.19 -6.46 4.11
N TRP A 406 4.32 -6.22 3.46
CA TRP A 406 5.32 -5.25 3.89
C TRP A 406 5.98 -4.59 2.69
N VAL A 407 6.47 -3.38 2.91
CA VAL A 407 7.05 -2.52 1.87
C VAL A 407 8.55 -2.42 2.04
N ASP A 408 9.27 -2.49 0.93
CA ASP A 408 10.69 -2.19 0.82
C ASP A 408 10.96 -1.18 -0.29
N HIS A 409 12.09 -0.48 -0.20
CA HIS A 409 12.58 0.42 -1.24
C HIS A 409 14.02 0.04 -1.58
N SER A 410 14.31 -0.09 -2.87
CA SER A 410 15.68 -0.41 -3.30
C SER A 410 16.03 0.24 -4.64
N GLY A 411 17.33 0.43 -4.82
CA GLY A 411 17.93 1.10 -5.97
C GLY A 411 18.74 2.32 -5.57
N GLU A 412 19.16 3.06 -6.58
CA GLU A 412 20.00 4.24 -6.44
C GLU A 412 19.20 5.49 -6.82
N MET A 413 19.47 6.58 -6.10
CA MET A 413 18.93 7.91 -6.39
C MET A 413 20.10 8.86 -6.51
N GLU A 414 20.23 9.47 -7.68
CA GLU A 414 21.13 10.59 -7.91
C GLU A 414 20.33 11.90 -7.79
N ILE A 415 20.83 12.81 -6.96
CA ILE A 415 20.33 14.18 -6.83
C ILE A 415 21.41 15.09 -7.41
N VAL A 416 21.06 15.88 -8.42
CA VAL A 416 22.00 16.75 -9.14
C VAL A 416 21.60 18.19 -8.92
N ASN A 417 22.53 19.05 -8.50
CA ASN A 417 22.36 20.50 -8.55
C ASN A 417 22.88 21.02 -9.90
N HIS A 418 22.00 21.56 -10.73
CA HIS A 418 22.34 22.06 -12.06
C HIS A 418 23.03 23.43 -12.04
N HIS A 419 23.03 24.13 -10.91
CA HIS A 419 23.71 25.42 -10.79
C HIS A 419 25.19 25.29 -10.38
N THR A 420 25.48 24.45 -9.38
CA THR A 420 26.85 24.25 -8.87
C THR A 420 27.48 22.96 -9.34
N GLU A 421 26.74 22.09 -10.03
CA GLU A 421 27.17 20.75 -10.47
C GLU A 421 27.51 19.77 -9.33
N ASP A 422 27.18 20.13 -8.09
CA ASP A 422 27.28 19.22 -6.94
C ASP A 422 26.28 18.07 -7.08
N LYS A 423 26.65 16.90 -6.56
CA LYS A 423 25.85 15.67 -6.65
C LYS A 423 25.70 15.00 -5.30
N CYS A 424 24.59 14.30 -5.11
CA CYS A 424 24.42 13.34 -4.03
C CYS A 424 23.97 12.00 -4.60
N HIS A 425 24.73 10.95 -4.29
CA HIS A 425 24.36 9.59 -4.65
C HIS A 425 23.86 8.87 -3.39
N LEU A 426 22.58 8.47 -3.41
CA LEU A 426 21.91 7.71 -2.36
C LEU A 426 21.69 6.27 -2.82
N ARG A 427 22.00 5.31 -1.94
CA ARG A 427 21.75 3.88 -2.15
C ARG A 427 20.76 3.37 -1.11
N PHE A 428 19.62 2.88 -1.59
CA PHE A 428 18.61 2.19 -0.79
C PHE A 428 18.93 0.69 -0.81
N ILE A 429 19.42 0.19 0.33
CA ILE A 429 19.91 -1.19 0.43
C ILE A 429 18.71 -2.13 0.51
N PRO A 430 18.56 -3.08 -0.45
CA PRO A 430 17.43 -4.00 -0.45
C PRO A 430 17.48 -4.92 0.77
N TYR A 431 16.30 -5.26 1.28
CA TYR A 431 16.20 -6.27 2.33
C TYR A 431 16.77 -7.61 1.84
N SER A 432 17.68 -8.19 2.64
CA SER A 432 18.25 -9.51 2.40
C SER A 432 18.16 -10.36 3.66
N TYR A 433 17.53 -11.53 3.55
CA TYR A 433 17.38 -12.47 4.67
C TYR A 433 18.74 -13.02 5.17
N PHE A 434 19.76 -13.03 4.31
CA PHE A 434 21.09 -13.55 4.61
C PHE A 434 22.10 -12.45 5.01
N SER A 435 21.66 -11.19 5.04
CA SER A 435 22.50 -10.07 5.45
C SER A 435 22.29 -9.76 6.94
N TRP A 436 23.39 -9.44 7.63
CA TRP A 436 23.36 -8.88 8.98
C TRP A 436 23.16 -7.36 8.96
N GLU A 437 22.96 -6.76 7.79
CA GLU A 437 22.74 -5.32 7.63
C GLU A 437 21.40 -4.88 8.23
N VAL A 438 21.35 -3.61 8.63
CA VAL A 438 20.14 -3.02 9.17
C VAL A 438 19.08 -2.97 8.06
N PRO A 439 17.86 -3.49 8.26
CA PRO A 439 16.82 -3.40 7.26
C PRO A 439 16.49 -1.94 6.96
N ARG A 440 16.05 -1.64 5.73
CA ARG A 440 15.64 -0.29 5.30
C ARG A 440 16.77 0.75 5.31
N GLN A 441 18.01 0.28 5.28
CA GLN A 441 19.18 1.13 5.32
C GLN A 441 19.30 1.99 4.05
N VAL A 442 19.65 3.26 4.27
CA VAL A 442 20.02 4.19 3.22
C VAL A 442 21.41 4.74 3.53
N THR A 443 22.27 4.75 2.52
CA THR A 443 23.61 5.34 2.59
C THR A 443 23.77 6.33 1.46
N GLY A 444 24.55 7.38 1.66
CA GLY A 444 24.84 8.32 0.58
C GLY A 444 26.11 9.11 0.76
N VAL A 445 26.54 9.73 -0.33
CA VAL A 445 27.69 10.62 -0.37
C VAL A 445 27.32 11.86 -1.18
N VAL A 446 27.59 13.03 -0.61
CA VAL A 446 27.53 14.32 -1.31
C VAL A 446 28.93 14.64 -1.82
N THR A 447 29.05 14.93 -3.11
CA THR A 447 30.28 15.32 -3.78
C THR A 447 30.13 16.72 -4.38
N ASP A 448 31.21 17.50 -4.34
CA ASP A 448 31.28 18.76 -5.09
C ASP A 448 31.44 18.51 -6.60
N HIS A 449 31.39 19.57 -7.40
CA HIS A 449 31.64 19.53 -8.85
C HIS A 449 32.99 18.91 -9.26
N GLU A 450 33.99 18.94 -8.38
CA GLU A 450 35.30 18.31 -8.61
C GLU A 450 35.29 16.80 -8.31
N GLY A 451 34.19 16.28 -7.77
CA GLY A 451 34.03 14.88 -7.36
C GLY A 451 34.56 14.57 -5.95
N ASN A 452 34.93 15.59 -5.16
CA ASN A 452 35.40 15.39 -3.80
C ASN A 452 34.23 15.16 -2.85
N ALA A 453 34.27 14.06 -2.08
CA ALA A 453 33.27 13.80 -1.04
C ALA A 453 33.31 14.87 0.06
N LYS A 454 32.18 15.53 0.31
CA LYS A 454 32.01 16.56 1.37
C LYS A 454 31.17 16.08 2.54
N PHE A 455 30.16 15.26 2.29
CA PHE A 455 29.30 14.69 3.34
C PHE A 455 29.05 13.21 3.09
N VAL A 456 28.97 12.45 4.18
CA VAL A 456 28.48 11.08 4.18
C VAL A 456 27.14 11.06 4.91
N LEU A 457 26.14 10.44 4.28
CA LEU A 457 24.79 10.31 4.78
C LEU A 457 24.53 8.84 5.14
N GLN A 458 23.89 8.61 6.28
CA GLN A 458 23.53 7.26 6.71
C GLN A 458 22.25 7.28 7.55
N GLY A 459 21.39 6.28 7.37
CA GLY A 459 20.18 6.16 8.16
C GLY A 459 19.29 5.00 7.72
N THR A 460 18.03 5.08 8.12
CA THR A 460 16.97 4.21 7.59
C THR A 460 15.79 5.06 7.16
N TRP A 461 15.22 4.76 5.99
CA TRP A 461 14.16 5.58 5.39
C TRP A 461 12.87 5.61 6.21
N ASP A 462 12.72 4.72 7.20
CA ASP A 462 11.55 4.62 8.08
C ASP A 462 11.75 5.25 9.47
N ASN A 463 12.93 5.79 9.80
CA ASN A 463 13.24 6.27 11.15
C ASN A 463 14.05 7.57 11.20
N LYS A 464 15.27 7.61 10.64
CA LYS A 464 16.15 8.79 10.75
C LYS A 464 17.22 8.82 9.66
N MET A 465 17.75 10.03 9.41
CA MET A 465 18.95 10.27 8.59
C MET A 465 19.95 11.11 9.36
N GLU A 466 21.23 10.72 9.26
CA GLU A 466 22.38 11.38 9.86
C GLU A 466 23.34 11.81 8.76
N SER A 467 24.01 12.95 8.99
CA SER A 467 25.02 13.50 8.10
C SER A 467 26.31 13.75 8.87
N ALA A 468 27.44 13.37 8.26
CA ALA A 468 28.76 13.62 8.78
C ALA A 468 29.60 14.34 7.72
N ARG A 469 30.18 15.49 8.09
CA ARG A 469 31.10 16.22 7.21
C ARG A 469 32.40 15.44 7.06
N VAL A 470 32.89 15.31 5.83
CA VAL A 470 34.19 14.72 5.51
C VAL A 470 35.28 15.73 5.87
N LEU A 471 36.26 15.29 6.66
CA LEU A 471 37.39 16.10 7.11
C LEU A 471 38.63 15.85 6.24
N ASN A 472 38.95 14.57 6.02
CA ASN A 472 40.08 14.13 5.21
C ASN A 472 39.70 12.89 4.39
N SER A 473 40.37 12.70 3.25
CA SER A 473 40.29 11.47 2.45
C SER A 473 41.67 10.80 2.46
N HIS A 474 41.79 9.63 3.07
CA HIS A 474 43.06 8.91 3.25
C HIS A 474 43.15 7.69 2.34
N GLY A 475 43.75 7.84 1.16
CA GLY A 475 43.99 6.73 0.24
C GLY A 475 42.75 5.89 -0.09
N SER A 476 42.95 4.66 -0.55
CA SER A 476 41.85 3.72 -0.83
C SER A 476 42.13 2.34 -0.26
N VAL A 477 41.09 1.68 0.26
CA VAL A 477 41.14 0.26 0.65
C VAL A 477 40.24 -0.51 -0.31
N LYS A 478 40.82 -1.45 -1.07
CA LYS A 478 40.12 -2.20 -2.12
C LYS A 478 39.41 -1.29 -3.15
N GLY A 479 40.08 -0.22 -3.58
CA GLY A 479 39.56 0.72 -4.58
C GLY A 479 38.58 1.77 -4.06
N LYS A 480 38.33 1.83 -2.74
CA LYS A 480 37.32 2.72 -2.16
C LYS A 480 37.96 3.76 -1.23
N PRO A 481 37.66 5.06 -1.41
CA PRO A 481 38.23 6.10 -0.56
C PRO A 481 37.86 5.90 0.90
N LEU A 482 38.86 5.94 1.78
CA LEU A 482 38.66 5.91 3.22
C LEU A 482 38.44 7.35 3.70
N LEU A 483 37.18 7.66 4.04
CA LEU A 483 36.78 9.00 4.46
C LEU A 483 36.85 9.13 5.98
N GLU A 484 37.65 10.06 6.45
CA GLU A 484 37.63 10.50 7.85
C GLU A 484 36.51 11.53 8.00
N THR A 485 35.55 11.25 8.86
CA THR A 485 34.36 12.08 9.05
C THR A 485 34.29 12.65 10.45
N SER A 486 33.64 13.81 10.55
CA SER A 486 33.22 14.40 11.83
C SER A 486 32.17 13.54 12.53
N THR A 487 31.82 13.90 13.77
CA THR A 487 30.73 13.23 14.49
C THR A 487 29.41 13.37 13.71
N PRO A 488 28.71 12.25 13.40
CA PRO A 488 27.44 12.31 12.70
C PRO A 488 26.39 13.12 13.46
N LYS A 489 25.66 13.97 12.74
CA LYS A 489 24.54 14.77 13.24
C LYS A 489 23.23 14.26 12.63
N THR A 490 22.21 14.00 13.45
CA THR A 490 20.87 13.71 12.93
C THR A 490 20.29 14.94 12.23
N ILE A 491 19.99 14.80 10.94
CA ILE A 491 19.42 15.87 10.11
C ILE A 491 17.93 15.67 9.85
N TRP A 492 17.43 14.44 9.93
CA TRP A 492 16.01 14.12 9.89
C TRP A 492 15.67 12.96 10.83
N ARG A 493 14.46 13.02 11.40
CA ARG A 493 13.86 11.96 12.22
C ARG A 493 12.37 11.92 11.95
N ARG A 494 11.86 10.71 11.69
CA ARG A 494 10.43 10.46 11.51
C ARG A 494 9.68 10.79 12.78
N GLN A 495 8.54 11.45 12.61
CA GLN A 495 7.56 11.67 13.66
C GLN A 495 6.49 10.60 13.54
N PHE A 496 6.36 9.77 14.57
CA PHE A 496 5.24 8.83 14.62
C PHE A 496 3.99 9.57 15.12
N PRO A 497 2.83 9.32 14.51
CA PRO A 497 1.56 9.83 15.01
C PRO A 497 1.27 9.29 16.43
N GLY A 498 0.25 9.88 17.08
CA GLY A 498 -0.18 9.48 18.42
C GLY A 498 -0.63 8.00 18.52
N PRO A 499 -0.99 7.55 19.74
CA PRO A 499 -1.46 6.18 19.96
C PRO A 499 -2.64 5.83 19.04
N GLU A 500 -2.73 4.55 18.67
CA GLU A 500 -3.82 3.96 17.84
C GLU A 500 -3.85 4.32 16.34
N TYR A 501 -2.83 4.99 15.81
CA TYR A 501 -2.74 5.26 14.35
C TYR A 501 -2.86 4.02 13.45
N GLU A 502 -2.52 2.84 13.96
CA GLU A 502 -2.69 1.55 13.27
C GLU A 502 -4.16 1.24 12.93
N LYS A 503 -5.10 1.71 13.76
CA LYS A 503 -6.55 1.61 13.49
C LYS A 503 -7.00 2.62 12.43
N MET A 504 -6.25 3.68 12.20
CA MET A 504 -6.57 4.77 11.28
C MET A 504 -5.74 4.68 10.00
N TYR A 505 -5.75 3.51 9.36
CA TYR A 505 -5.01 3.24 8.12
C TYR A 505 -3.49 3.45 8.20
N ASN A 506 -2.92 3.53 9.41
CA ASN A 506 -1.53 3.94 9.67
C ASN A 506 -1.19 5.36 9.17
N PHE A 507 -2.17 6.25 9.19
CA PHE A 507 -1.99 7.65 8.77
C PHE A 507 -1.12 8.44 9.74
N THR A 508 -0.30 9.34 9.19
CA THR A 508 0.34 10.41 9.94
C THR A 508 -0.69 11.49 10.29
N VAL A 509 -0.33 12.44 11.15
CA VAL A 509 -1.22 13.57 11.48
C VAL A 509 -1.55 14.37 10.23
N LEU A 510 -0.56 14.61 9.35
CA LEU A 510 -0.81 15.27 8.06
C LEU A 510 -1.78 14.46 7.20
N ALA A 511 -1.56 13.15 7.06
CA ALA A 511 -2.44 12.28 6.26
C ALA A 511 -3.87 12.27 6.78
N CYS A 512 -4.08 12.28 8.11
CA CYS A 512 -5.40 12.47 8.70
C CYS A 512 -6.04 13.77 8.23
N GLN A 513 -5.29 14.85 8.00
CA GLN A 513 -5.82 16.17 7.64
C GLN A 513 -6.10 16.36 6.16
N LEU A 514 -5.47 15.59 5.27
CA LEU A 514 -5.53 15.83 3.81
C LEU A 514 -6.94 15.75 3.22
N ASN A 515 -7.80 14.91 3.79
CA ASN A 515 -9.18 14.74 3.33
C ASN A 515 -10.22 15.41 4.25
N GLU A 516 -9.78 16.27 5.17
CA GLU A 516 -10.70 17.11 5.95
C GLU A 516 -11.45 18.07 5.01
N PRO A 517 -12.80 18.15 5.07
CA PRO A 517 -13.57 19.06 4.23
C PRO A 517 -13.11 20.53 4.40
N GLU A 518 -13.01 21.24 3.28
CA GLU A 518 -12.61 22.65 3.27
C GLU A 518 -13.55 23.43 2.35
N GLU A 519 -13.95 24.63 2.76
CA GLU A 519 -14.85 25.48 1.99
C GLU A 519 -14.12 26.18 0.85
N GLY A 520 -14.85 26.42 -0.25
CA GLY A 520 -14.34 27.18 -1.39
C GLY A 520 -13.23 26.50 -2.20
N VAL A 521 -13.10 25.17 -2.07
CA VAL A 521 -12.26 24.33 -2.95
C VAL A 521 -12.90 24.19 -4.34
N ALA A 522 -12.10 23.84 -5.34
CA ALA A 522 -12.62 23.57 -6.68
C ALA A 522 -13.62 22.38 -6.68
N PRO A 523 -14.62 22.35 -7.58
CA PRO A 523 -15.55 21.22 -7.70
C PRO A 523 -14.85 19.91 -8.14
N THR A 524 -13.62 20.00 -8.64
CA THR A 524 -12.75 18.87 -8.97
C THR A 524 -11.81 18.45 -7.84
N ASP A 525 -11.88 19.08 -6.66
CA ASP A 525 -10.98 18.76 -5.54
C ASP A 525 -11.25 17.35 -4.97
N SER A 526 -10.21 16.56 -4.68
CA SER A 526 -10.35 15.21 -4.12
C SER A 526 -11.19 15.18 -2.82
N ARG A 527 -11.31 16.27 -2.05
CA ARG A 527 -12.16 16.30 -0.84
C ARG A 527 -13.65 16.16 -1.13
N VAL A 528 -14.10 16.59 -2.31
CA VAL A 528 -15.51 16.51 -2.74
C VAL A 528 -15.81 15.24 -3.53
N ARG A 529 -14.80 14.37 -3.70
CA ARG A 529 -14.94 13.06 -4.34
C ARG A 529 -15.83 12.11 -3.51
N PRO A 530 -17.00 11.67 -4.03
CA PRO A 530 -18.02 11.04 -3.19
C PRO A 530 -17.69 9.60 -2.76
N ASP A 531 -17.10 8.75 -3.62
CA ASP A 531 -16.70 7.38 -3.26
C ASP A 531 -15.62 7.37 -2.16
N GLN A 532 -14.66 8.29 -2.26
CA GLN A 532 -13.60 8.46 -1.27
C GLN A 532 -14.15 8.93 0.08
N ARG A 533 -15.07 9.91 0.08
CA ARG A 533 -15.76 10.39 1.29
C ARG A 533 -16.54 9.26 1.97
N LEU A 534 -17.36 8.54 1.21
CA LEU A 534 -18.14 7.41 1.74
C LEU A 534 -17.26 6.32 2.33
N MET A 535 -16.09 6.05 1.74
CA MET A 535 -15.13 5.12 2.32
C MET A 535 -14.57 5.61 3.65
N GLU A 536 -14.19 6.89 3.74
CA GLU A 536 -13.69 7.50 4.99
C GLU A 536 -14.75 7.41 6.12
N ASP A 537 -16.01 7.63 5.77
CA ASP A 537 -17.15 7.60 6.70
C ASP A 537 -17.61 6.17 7.07
N GLY A 538 -16.98 5.14 6.48
CA GLY A 538 -17.30 3.74 6.77
C GLY A 538 -18.48 3.17 5.99
N ALA A 539 -18.98 3.86 4.96
CA ALA A 539 -20.05 3.40 4.07
C ALA A 539 -19.47 2.66 2.84
N TRP A 540 -18.76 1.54 3.06
CA TRP A 540 -17.93 0.88 2.04
C TRP A 540 -18.70 0.29 0.85
N ASP A 541 -19.89 -0.29 1.07
CA ASP A 541 -20.70 -0.85 -0.01
C ASP A 541 -21.19 0.24 -0.96
N GLU A 542 -21.60 1.37 -0.38
CA GLU A 542 -22.02 2.55 -1.12
C GLU A 542 -20.82 3.22 -1.81
N ALA A 543 -19.67 3.29 -1.16
CA ALA A 543 -18.42 3.74 -1.77
C ALA A 543 -18.05 2.90 -3.00
N ASN A 544 -18.15 1.56 -2.92
CA ASN A 544 -17.92 0.68 -4.07
C ASN A 544 -18.92 0.96 -5.22
N ARG A 545 -20.21 1.18 -4.91
CA ARG A 545 -21.24 1.51 -5.90
C ARG A 545 -20.94 2.84 -6.61
N ILE A 546 -20.67 3.89 -5.85
CA ILE A 546 -20.33 5.23 -6.39
C ILE A 546 -19.04 5.18 -7.19
N LYS A 547 -18.02 4.45 -6.73
CA LYS A 547 -16.76 4.26 -7.47
C LYS A 547 -17.00 3.70 -8.86
N VAL A 548 -17.82 2.66 -8.99
CA VAL A 548 -18.17 2.08 -10.29
C VAL A 548 -18.87 3.11 -11.18
N GLN A 549 -19.78 3.92 -10.62
CA GLN A 549 -20.48 4.97 -11.37
C GLN A 549 -19.54 6.07 -11.87
N LEU A 550 -18.59 6.51 -11.05
CA LEU A 550 -17.58 7.50 -11.42
C LEU A 550 -16.64 6.97 -12.52
N GLU A 551 -16.13 5.75 -12.35
CA GLU A 551 -15.26 5.12 -13.36
C GLU A 551 -16.00 4.93 -14.69
N GLU A 552 -17.29 4.56 -14.65
CA GLU A 552 -18.10 4.42 -15.86
C GLU A 552 -18.43 5.78 -16.50
N LYS A 553 -18.73 6.83 -15.73
CA LYS A 553 -18.89 8.21 -16.25
C LYS A 553 -17.63 8.62 -17.02
N GLN A 554 -16.45 8.42 -16.44
CA GLN A 554 -15.19 8.74 -17.09
C GLN A 554 -14.96 7.90 -18.37
N ARG A 555 -15.23 6.59 -18.33
CA ARG A 555 -15.09 5.71 -19.51
C ARG A 555 -16.03 6.14 -20.64
N GLN A 556 -17.26 6.55 -20.33
CA GLN A 556 -18.21 7.02 -21.33
C GLN A 556 -17.77 8.34 -21.97
N VAL A 557 -17.23 9.28 -21.19
CA VAL A 557 -16.67 10.53 -21.72
C VAL A 557 -15.50 10.23 -22.65
N HIS A 558 -14.62 9.28 -22.29
CA HIS A 558 -13.51 8.86 -23.15
C HIS A 558 -13.99 8.27 -24.47
N ARG A 559 -14.90 7.28 -24.42
CA ARG A 559 -15.46 6.65 -25.64
C ARG A 559 -16.14 7.66 -26.56
N LYS A 560 -16.95 8.57 -26.01
CA LYS A 560 -17.60 9.62 -26.80
C LYS A 560 -16.61 10.55 -27.50
N LYS A 561 -15.48 10.84 -26.87
CA LYS A 561 -14.41 11.64 -27.49
C LYS A 561 -13.74 10.87 -28.63
N GLU A 562 -13.40 9.60 -28.41
CA GLU A 562 -12.84 8.72 -29.44
C GLU A 562 -13.81 8.58 -30.64
N GLU A 563 -15.08 8.30 -30.38
CA GLU A 563 -16.12 8.15 -31.42
C GLU A 563 -16.35 9.46 -32.20
N ALA A 564 -16.35 10.62 -31.53
CA ALA A 564 -16.51 11.91 -32.19
C ALA A 564 -15.30 12.26 -33.09
N GLU A 565 -14.10 11.82 -32.70
CA GLU A 565 -12.87 12.00 -33.46
C GLU A 565 -12.79 11.04 -34.66
N GLU A 566 -13.17 9.78 -34.48
CA GLU A 566 -13.32 8.80 -35.58
C GLU A 566 -14.34 9.27 -36.62
N ALA A 567 -15.45 9.87 -36.17
CA ALA A 567 -16.46 10.45 -37.05
C ALA A 567 -15.97 11.71 -37.80
N ALA A 568 -14.93 12.38 -37.32
CA ALA A 568 -14.41 13.63 -37.88
C ALA A 568 -13.46 13.47 -39.07
N THR A 569 -13.11 12.22 -39.47
CA THR A 569 -12.34 11.83 -40.68
C THR A 569 -11.47 12.94 -41.31
N GLU A 570 -10.23 13.14 -40.83
CA GLU A 570 -9.02 13.55 -41.61
C GLU A 570 -7.88 14.01 -40.68
N GLU A 571 -6.74 13.30 -40.73
CA GLU A 571 -5.34 13.73 -40.47
C GLU A 571 -4.96 14.62 -39.27
N LEU A 572 -5.83 14.88 -38.30
CA LEU A 572 -5.47 15.64 -37.09
C LEU A 572 -4.88 14.69 -36.02
N PRO A 573 -3.66 14.96 -35.51
CA PRO A 573 -3.11 14.18 -34.41
C PRO A 573 -3.95 14.40 -33.15
N TYR A 574 -4.23 13.31 -32.43
CA TYR A 574 -4.95 13.29 -31.15
C TYR A 574 -4.57 14.47 -30.25
N GLN A 575 -5.47 15.45 -30.12
CA GLN A 575 -5.33 16.53 -29.16
C GLN A 575 -5.87 15.99 -27.83
N GLY A 576 -4.99 15.26 -27.12
CA GLY A 576 -5.34 14.67 -25.82
C GLY A 576 -5.88 15.69 -24.84
N TYR A 577 -6.51 15.22 -23.76
CA TYR A 577 -7.01 16.09 -22.69
C TYR A 577 -5.97 17.14 -22.31
N GLU A 578 -6.34 18.42 -22.44
CA GLU A 578 -5.49 19.54 -22.03
C GLU A 578 -5.77 19.87 -20.56
N PRO A 579 -4.78 19.74 -19.66
CA PRO A 579 -4.95 20.10 -18.26
C PRO A 579 -5.26 21.58 -18.09
N ILE A 580 -6.06 21.90 -17.08
CA ILE A 580 -6.55 23.27 -16.90
C ILE A 580 -5.51 24.12 -16.21
N TRP A 581 -4.89 23.58 -15.17
CA TRP A 581 -3.99 24.32 -14.28
C TRP A 581 -2.53 24.13 -14.62
N PHE A 582 -2.22 23.14 -15.44
CA PHE A 582 -0.88 22.86 -15.94
C PHE A 582 -0.81 22.96 -17.47
N ALA A 583 0.33 23.40 -17.99
CA ALA A 583 0.64 23.46 -19.42
C ALA A 583 1.80 22.53 -19.73
N LYS A 584 1.70 21.82 -20.84
CA LYS A 584 2.81 20.99 -21.33
C LYS A 584 3.85 21.90 -21.98
N GLU A 585 5.07 21.88 -21.44
CA GLU A 585 6.23 22.63 -21.91
C GLU A 585 7.43 21.70 -22.08
N THR A 586 8.52 22.21 -22.67
CA THR A 586 9.81 21.50 -22.67
C THR A 586 10.57 21.87 -21.41
N ASP A 587 11.03 20.86 -20.68
CA ASP A 587 11.89 21.03 -19.52
C ASP A 587 13.28 21.50 -19.94
N GLU A 588 13.74 22.62 -19.40
CA GLU A 588 15.02 23.24 -19.79
C GLU A 588 16.24 22.43 -19.37
N ILE A 589 16.12 21.62 -18.31
CA ILE A 589 17.22 20.83 -17.75
C ILE A 589 17.31 19.47 -18.43
N THR A 590 16.18 18.80 -18.63
CA THR A 590 16.13 17.40 -19.08
C THR A 590 15.79 17.28 -20.57
N GLY A 591 15.29 18.34 -21.20
CA GLY A 591 14.82 18.35 -22.59
C GLY A 591 13.52 17.58 -22.84
N ASN A 592 12.94 16.97 -21.79
CA ASN A 592 11.72 16.17 -21.90
C ASN A 592 10.48 17.06 -21.79
N PRO A 593 9.32 16.63 -22.32
CA PRO A 593 8.05 17.29 -22.03
C PRO A 593 7.73 17.23 -20.54
N VAL A 594 7.28 18.35 -19.96
CA VAL A 594 6.89 18.48 -18.55
C VAL A 594 5.63 19.35 -18.40
N HIS A 595 4.78 19.05 -17.44
CA HIS A 595 3.62 19.87 -17.09
C HIS A 595 3.99 20.95 -16.06
N LYS A 596 4.07 22.22 -16.49
CA LYS A 596 4.32 23.37 -15.62
C LYS A 596 3.03 24.04 -15.15
N PHE A 597 3.03 24.52 -13.91
CA PHE A 597 1.89 25.23 -13.34
C PHE A 597 1.67 26.59 -14.00
N LYS A 598 0.43 26.89 -14.40
CA LYS A 598 0.07 28.14 -15.09
C LYS A 598 0.00 29.37 -14.17
N GLY A 599 -0.02 29.19 -12.85
CA GLY A 599 -0.07 30.31 -11.90
C GLY A 599 -1.46 30.93 -11.67
N GLU A 600 -2.52 30.31 -12.20
CA GLU A 600 -3.88 30.90 -12.22
C GLU A 600 -4.82 30.34 -11.13
N TYR A 601 -4.58 29.11 -10.66
CA TYR A 601 -5.48 28.40 -9.74
C TYR A 601 -5.83 29.20 -8.49
N TRP A 602 -4.81 29.74 -7.80
CA TRP A 602 -5.00 30.48 -6.55
C TRP A 602 -5.80 31.77 -6.74
N LYS A 603 -5.69 32.41 -7.92
CA LYS A 603 -6.48 33.61 -8.27
C LYS A 603 -7.94 33.24 -8.54
N CYS A 604 -8.18 32.12 -9.22
CA CYS A 604 -9.51 31.56 -9.41
C CYS A 604 -10.16 31.21 -8.06
N LYS A 605 -9.40 30.62 -7.14
CA LYS A 605 -9.86 30.35 -5.77
C LYS A 605 -10.26 31.61 -5.01
N GLU A 606 -9.42 32.64 -5.03
CA GLU A 606 -9.72 33.91 -4.37
C GLU A 606 -11.01 34.54 -4.89
N ASN A 607 -11.25 34.44 -6.21
CA ASN A 607 -12.45 34.93 -6.86
C ASN A 607 -13.65 33.96 -6.82
N GLN A 608 -13.46 32.74 -6.30
CA GLN A 608 -14.43 31.63 -6.36
C GLN A 608 -14.96 31.36 -7.77
N ASP A 609 -14.11 31.51 -8.79
CA ASP A 609 -14.44 31.26 -10.20
C ASP A 609 -13.91 29.88 -10.64
N TRP A 610 -14.83 28.92 -10.69
CA TRP A 610 -14.57 27.54 -11.11
C TRP A 610 -15.17 27.20 -12.48
N SER A 611 -15.50 28.22 -13.29
CA SER A 611 -16.15 28.03 -14.60
C SER A 611 -15.35 27.16 -15.58
N ARG A 612 -14.03 27.09 -15.39
CA ARG A 612 -13.11 26.27 -16.20
C ARG A 612 -13.04 24.81 -15.75
N CYS A 613 -13.49 24.48 -14.54
CA CYS A 613 -13.39 23.13 -13.99
C CYS A 613 -14.34 22.17 -14.72
N PRO A 614 -13.88 20.94 -15.05
CA PRO A 614 -14.71 19.94 -15.70
C PRO A 614 -15.64 19.28 -14.68
N ASP A 615 -16.80 18.83 -15.17
CA ASP A 615 -17.71 18.02 -14.36
C ASP A 615 -17.28 16.54 -14.39
N ILE A 616 -16.54 16.12 -13.36
CA ILE A 616 -15.96 14.78 -13.25
C ILE A 616 -16.63 13.89 -12.19
N TYR A 617 -17.38 14.46 -11.24
CA TYR A 617 -18.07 13.72 -10.19
C TYR A 617 -19.56 13.49 -10.53
N LEU A 618 -20.35 12.88 -9.64
CA LEU A 618 -21.76 12.55 -9.89
C LEU A 618 -22.73 13.71 -9.64
#